data_AF-A0A7C4HCB1-F1
#
_entry.id   AF-A0A7C4HCB1-F1
#
_cell.length_a   1.000
_cell.length_b   1.000
_cell.length_c   1.000
_cell.angle_alpha   90.00
_cell.angle_beta   90.00
_cell.angle_gamma   90.00
#
_symmetry.space_group_name_H-M   'P 1'
#
loop_
_entity.id
_entity.type
_entity.pdbx_description
1 polymer ?
#
loop_
_entity_poly.entity_id
_entity_poly.type
_entity_poly.pdbx_seq_one_letter_code
_entity_poly.pdbx_strand_id
1 'polypeptide(L)'
;MKIFGRKKEAKTEETVYEIFGGFTITKVPGGYEIAWRSPNITTINVSRMPVISEEVQVEQEGDVIRILTTECKLKLIMKDGEIEAYISKI
;
A
#
# COMPACT_ATOMS: atom_id res chain seq x y z
N MET A 1 -33.47 22.19 -22.45
CA MET A 1 -32.96 20.85 -22.83
C MET A 1 -32.00 20.38 -21.74
N LYS A 2 -32.27 19.23 -21.12
CA LYS A 2 -31.48 18.66 -20.02
C LYS A 2 -30.39 17.75 -20.59
N ILE A 3 -29.15 18.21 -20.62
CA ILE A 3 -27.99 17.39 -20.99
C ILE A 3 -27.27 17.05 -19.69
N PHE A 4 -27.72 15.96 -19.05
CA PHE A 4 -27.04 15.41 -17.88
C PHE A 4 -25.71 14.82 -18.33
N GLY A 5 -24.61 15.54 -18.06
CA GLY A 5 -23.27 14.98 -18.14
C GLY A 5 -23.17 13.80 -17.17
N ARG A 6 -23.03 12.59 -17.70
CA ARG A 6 -22.64 11.42 -16.90
C ARG A 6 -21.31 11.75 -16.26
N LYS A 7 -21.28 11.91 -14.93
CA LYS A 7 -20.03 11.86 -14.17
C LYS A 7 -19.39 10.50 -14.48
N LYS A 8 -18.15 10.50 -14.97
CA LYS A 8 -17.28 9.31 -14.93
C LYS A 8 -17.23 8.91 -13.45
N GLU A 9 -17.85 7.79 -13.09
CA GLU A 9 -17.56 7.17 -11.81
C GLU A 9 -16.08 6.78 -11.86
N ALA A 10 -15.27 7.42 -11.01
CA ALA A 10 -13.88 7.03 -10.82
C ALA A 10 -13.89 5.57 -10.40
N LYS A 11 -13.38 4.70 -11.26
CA LYS A 11 -13.39 3.26 -11.05
C LYS A 11 -12.34 2.96 -9.98
N THR A 12 -12.77 2.80 -8.74
CA THR A 12 -11.90 2.37 -7.65
C THR A 12 -11.55 0.90 -7.87
N GLU A 13 -10.28 0.59 -8.05
CA GLU A 13 -9.80 -0.79 -8.13
C GLU A 13 -9.10 -1.14 -6.83
N GLU A 14 -9.48 -2.26 -6.22
CA GLU A 14 -8.90 -2.76 -4.98
C GLU A 14 -8.09 -4.03 -5.26
N THR A 15 -6.89 -4.11 -4.67
CA THR A 15 -6.06 -5.32 -4.70
C THR A 15 -5.60 -5.63 -3.28
N VAL A 16 -5.59 -6.91 -2.91
CA VAL A 16 -5.24 -7.36 -1.56
C VAL A 16 -4.14 -8.40 -1.65
N TYR A 17 -3.12 -8.26 -0.80
CA TYR A 17 -2.05 -9.22 -0.61
C TYR A 17 -2.03 -9.68 0.84
N GLU A 18 -1.84 -10.98 1.04
CA GLU A 18 -1.47 -11.55 2.33
C GLU A 18 0.05 -11.77 2.31
N ILE A 19 0.74 -11.05 3.19
CA ILE A 19 2.20 -11.06 3.29
C ILE A 19 2.56 -11.88 4.54
N PHE A 20 3.25 -12.99 4.28
CA PHE A 20 3.82 -13.86 5.29
C PHE A 20 5.34 -13.64 5.34
N GLY A 21 5.84 -13.15 6.46
CA GLY A 21 7.17 -12.59 6.64
C GLY A 21 7.12 -11.07 6.88
N GLY A 22 8.22 -10.51 7.38
CA GLY A 22 8.40 -9.06 7.45
C GLY A 22 8.61 -8.45 6.06
N PHE A 23 8.47 -7.13 5.97
CA PHE A 23 8.67 -6.39 4.73
C PHE A 23 9.10 -4.96 4.98
N THR A 24 9.51 -4.25 3.93
CA THR A 24 10.04 -2.90 4.06
C THR A 24 9.20 -1.90 3.29
N ILE A 25 9.09 -0.69 3.83
CA ILE A 25 8.56 0.49 3.16
C ILE A 25 9.69 1.51 3.08
N THR A 26 10.12 1.86 1.88
CA THR A 26 11.22 2.80 1.65
C THR A 26 10.67 4.06 1.00
N LYS A 27 11.01 5.23 1.56
CA LYS A 27 10.69 6.50 0.91
C LYS A 27 11.56 6.67 -0.34
N VAL A 28 10.92 6.95 -1.48
CA VAL A 28 11.59 7.14 -2.77
C VAL A 28 11.12 8.45 -3.42
N PRO A 29 11.86 9.02 -4.39
CA PRO A 29 11.37 10.17 -5.15
C PRO A 29 10.01 9.85 -5.80
N GLY A 30 8.96 10.55 -5.37
CA GLY A 30 7.60 10.36 -5.90
C GLY A 30 6.67 9.48 -5.05
N GLY A 31 7.11 8.97 -3.90
CA GLY A 31 6.24 8.24 -2.98
C GLY A 31 6.97 7.25 -2.10
N TYR A 32 6.45 6.03 -2.03
CA TYR A 32 6.95 4.96 -1.20
C TYR A 32 6.99 3.66 -1.96
N GLU A 33 8.02 2.87 -1.72
CA GLU A 33 8.21 1.54 -2.25
C GLU A 33 7.96 0.51 -1.14
N ILE A 34 6.99 -0.37 -1.33
CA ILE A 34 6.72 -1.50 -0.44
C ILE A 34 7.33 -2.74 -1.07
N ALA A 35 8.24 -3.41 -0.36
CA ALA A 35 8.95 -4.59 -0.87
C ALA A 35 8.89 -5.75 0.13
N TRP A 36 8.50 -6.92 -0.35
CA TRP A 36 8.46 -8.17 0.41
C TRP A 36 8.92 -9.35 -0.44
N ARG A 37 9.18 -10.50 0.18
CA ARG A 37 9.60 -11.72 -0.53
C ARG A 37 8.57 -12.83 -0.37
N SER A 38 7.94 -13.26 -1.46
CA SER A 38 7.08 -14.46 -1.51
C SER A 38 6.75 -14.89 -2.95
N PRO A 39 7.25 -16.01 -3.49
CA PRO A 39 8.57 -16.62 -3.26
C PRO A 39 9.73 -15.77 -3.83
N ASN A 40 9.43 -14.86 -4.76
CA ASN A 40 10.36 -13.87 -5.31
C ASN A 40 10.19 -12.53 -4.60
N ILE A 41 11.13 -11.60 -4.81
CA ILE A 41 10.96 -10.22 -4.34
C ILE A 41 9.84 -9.58 -5.16
N THR A 42 8.83 -9.06 -4.45
CA THR A 42 7.72 -8.30 -5.01
C THR A 42 7.83 -6.89 -4.47
N THR A 43 7.65 -5.92 -5.36
CA THR A 43 7.79 -4.49 -5.06
C THR A 43 6.57 -3.75 -5.61
N ILE A 44 6.00 -2.85 -4.81
CA ILE A 44 4.87 -2.00 -5.20
C ILE A 44 5.18 -0.55 -4.85
N ASN A 45 4.95 0.34 -5.80
CA ASN A 45 5.09 1.78 -5.59
C ASN A 45 3.73 2.39 -5.27
N VAL A 46 3.68 3.21 -4.24
CA VAL A 46 2.47 3.89 -3.76
C VAL A 46 2.72 5.37 -3.62
N SER A 47 1.68 6.17 -3.89
CA SER A 47 1.82 7.62 -4.03
C SER A 47 1.98 8.34 -2.68
N ARG A 48 1.55 7.69 -1.59
CA ARG A 48 1.50 8.26 -0.24
C ARG A 48 2.02 7.26 0.79
N MET A 49 2.34 7.78 1.97
CA MET A 49 2.75 6.96 3.11
C MET A 49 1.65 5.93 3.41
N PRO A 50 1.97 4.62 3.45
CA PRO A 50 1.00 3.60 3.82
C PRO A 50 0.41 3.86 5.19
N VAL A 51 -0.91 3.66 5.33
CA VAL A 51 -1.57 3.68 6.62
C VAL A 51 -1.29 2.35 7.31
N ILE A 52 -0.56 2.41 8.43
CA ILE A 52 -0.16 1.23 9.20
C ILE A 52 -1.05 1.16 10.44
N SER A 53 -1.74 0.03 10.63
CA SER A 53 -2.55 -0.22 11.83
C SER A 53 -1.68 -0.23 13.08
N GLU A 54 -2.22 0.25 14.21
CA GLU A 54 -1.51 0.35 15.49
C GLU A 54 -0.98 -0.99 16.02
N GLU A 55 -1.62 -2.10 15.64
CA GLU A 55 -1.23 -3.45 16.04
C GLU A 55 -0.02 -4.00 15.27
N VAL A 56 0.39 -3.31 14.20
CA VAL A 56 1.52 -3.71 13.35
C VAL A 56 2.80 -3.16 13.95
N GLN A 57 3.72 -4.06 14.28
CA GLN A 57 5.01 -3.71 14.84
C GLN A 57 5.94 -3.19 13.74
N VAL A 58 6.52 -2.02 13.96
CA VAL A 58 7.39 -1.34 13.00
C VAL A 58 8.67 -0.83 13.67
N GLU A 59 9.74 -0.79 12.89
CA GLU A 59 10.98 -0.09 13.21
C GLU A 59 11.27 0.92 12.11
N GLN A 60 11.64 2.15 12.47
CA GLN A 60 12.01 3.18 11.51
C GLN A 60 13.48 3.54 11.62
N GLU A 61 14.18 3.49 10.50
CA GLU A 61 15.59 3.84 10.35
C GLU A 61 15.74 4.77 9.13
N GLY A 62 15.80 6.08 9.38
CA GLY A 62 15.85 7.09 8.32
C GLY A 62 14.62 7.04 7.40
N ASP A 63 14.87 6.79 6.12
CA ASP A 63 13.86 6.68 5.06
C ASP A 63 13.25 5.28 4.91
N VAL A 64 13.69 4.31 5.74
CA VAL A 64 13.22 2.92 5.70
C VAL A 64 12.37 2.63 6.94
N ILE A 65 11.22 2.01 6.72
CA ILE A 65 10.35 1.45 7.75
C ILE A 65 10.32 -0.06 7.56
N ARG A 66 10.76 -0.80 8.57
CA ARG A 66 10.69 -2.27 8.60
C ARG A 66 9.42 -2.69 9.33
N ILE A 67 8.59 -3.47 8.66
CA ILE A 67 7.43 -4.12 9.26
C ILE A 67 7.89 -5.45 9.86
N LEU A 68 7.82 -5.54 11.19
CA LEU A 68 8.29 -6.68 11.96
C LEU A 68 7.20 -7.75 12.15
N THR A 69 5.92 -7.34 12.07
CA THR A 69 4.79 -8.28 12.10
C THR A 69 4.83 -9.18 10.86
N THR A 70 4.89 -10.49 11.10
CA THR A 70 5.11 -11.49 10.05
C THR A 70 3.84 -11.88 9.30
N GLU A 71 2.65 -11.49 9.74
CA GLU A 71 1.39 -11.86 9.09
C GLU A 71 0.57 -10.60 8.92
N CYS A 72 0.68 -10.01 7.74
CA CYS A 72 0.05 -8.74 7.42
C CYS A 72 -0.81 -8.86 6.17
N LYS A 73 -1.92 -8.11 6.17
CA LYS A 73 -2.73 -7.83 4.99
C LYS A 73 -2.35 -6.47 4.44
N LEU A 74 -1.92 -6.43 3.18
CA LEU A 74 -1.71 -5.21 2.42
C LEU A 74 -2.90 -5.00 1.48
N LYS A 75 -3.69 -3.97 1.73
CA LYS A 75 -4.77 -3.52 0.84
C LYS A 75 -4.31 -2.31 0.04
N LEU A 76 -4.37 -2.41 -1.28
CA LEU A 76 -4.16 -1.31 -2.21
C LEU A 76 -5.49 -0.79 -2.74
N ILE A 77 -5.63 0.52 -2.76
CA ILE A 77 -6.78 1.21 -3.34
C ILE A 77 -6.26 2.14 -4.43
N MET A 78 -6.64 1.88 -5.68
CA MET A 78 -6.33 2.74 -6.80
C MET A 78 -7.51 3.67 -7.07
N LYS A 79 -7.27 4.98 -6.98
CA LYS A 79 -8.29 6.00 -7.22
C LYS A 79 -7.67 7.20 -7.91
N ASP A 80 -8.28 7.62 -9.02
CA ASP A 80 -7.87 8.81 -9.78
C ASP A 80 -6.37 8.81 -10.19
N GLY A 81 -5.79 7.63 -10.40
CA GLY A 81 -4.37 7.45 -10.76
C GLY A 81 -3.40 7.45 -9.58
N GLU A 82 -3.89 7.62 -8.36
CA GLU A 82 -3.11 7.45 -7.14
C GLU A 82 -3.32 6.06 -6.54
N ILE A 83 -2.27 5.55 -5.89
CA ILE A 83 -2.30 4.26 -5.18
C ILE A 83 -2.09 4.54 -3.70
N GLU A 84 -3.10 4.19 -2.89
CA GLU A 84 -3.04 4.22 -1.43
C GLU A 84 -2.88 2.79 -0.88
N ALA A 85 -2.11 2.65 0.19
CA ALA A 85 -1.84 1.38 0.85
C ALA A 85 -2.28 1.40 2.31
N TYR A 86 -2.92 0.31 2.72
CA TYR A 86 -3.33 0.05 4.10
C TYR A 86 -2.74 -1.27 4.55
N ILE A 87 -2.09 -1.26 5.71
CA ILE A 87 -1.41 -2.41 6.29
C ILE A 87 -2.08 -2.72 7.62
N SER A 88 -2.62 -3.93 7.74
CA SER A 88 -3.17 -4.46 8.99
C SER A 88 -2.58 -5.83 9.29
N LYS A 89 -2.71 -6.28 10.53
CA LYS A 89 -2.52 -7.69 10.86
C LYS A 89 -3.60 -8.54 10.15
N ILE A 90 -3.29 -9.81 9.90
CA ILE A 90 -4.28 -10.83 9.50
C ILE A 90 -5.07 -11.28 10.72
#